data_AF-W9WA85-F1
#
_entry.id   AF-W9WA85-F1
#
_cell.length_a   1.000
_cell.length_b   1.000
_cell.length_c   1.000
_cell.angle_alpha   90.00
_cell.angle_beta   90.00
_cell.angle_gamma   90.00
#
_symmetry.space_group_name_H-M   'P 1'
#
loop_
_entity.id
_entity.type
_entity.pdbx_description
1 polymer ?
#
loop_
_entity_poly.entity_id
_entity_poly.type
_entity_poly.pdbx_seq_one_letter_code
_entity_poly.pdbx_strand_id
1 'polypeptide(L)'
;MAKIKSESTSAVDTASTPSFNFTSHASLSPFTVPYRTYIANRLNARRTSAAPAHAHRHENPREYEDEYDYQHVAVGALVFARFDPDSQSQSHNKSHVDSHVDSHANSHVDFTARTDVNVDVTKQPSKPEPDLDPEPEPRPRLQPKPDAEPKLHPKAQPQPQPQPSPSPSPRILLLRRSPHDSMPLRWEPPGGACDTDDSSILHACARELWEESGLVATSILGLIRTGGRVFWTRSGKTVCKFEFVVEVGVDHGDVNVDGVGGAASAPPPLWQPPHVRLDPNEHVDFVWATEEDCVAGRMRKGDQDVELVFTNEAQRRIILGGFRLVRIMTDPKHVEQGERPVMS
;
A
#
# COMPACT_ATOMS: atom_id res chain seq x y z
N MET A 1 -19.52 -11.47 -11.86
CA MET A 1 -20.41 -12.65 -11.80
C MET A 1 -20.04 -13.43 -10.55
N ALA A 2 -20.98 -13.92 -9.75
CA ALA A 2 -20.62 -15.00 -8.82
C ALA A 2 -20.25 -16.21 -9.68
N LYS A 3 -18.95 -16.51 -9.75
CA LYS A 3 -18.40 -17.68 -10.43
C LYS A 3 -18.86 -18.91 -9.66
N ILE A 4 -19.67 -19.75 -10.27
CA ILE A 4 -19.96 -21.08 -9.74
C ILE A 4 -19.01 -22.00 -10.49
N LYS A 5 -17.92 -22.42 -9.80
CA LYS A 5 -16.93 -23.36 -10.35
C LYS A 5 -17.64 -24.70 -10.63
N SER A 6 -17.42 -25.25 -11.82
CA SER A 6 -17.92 -26.57 -12.24
C SER A 6 -17.07 -27.67 -11.60
N GLU A 7 -17.71 -28.62 -10.94
CA GLU A 7 -17.05 -29.80 -10.37
C GLU A 7 -16.45 -30.68 -11.47
N SER A 8 -15.13 -30.81 -11.47
CA SER A 8 -14.43 -31.91 -12.15
C SER A 8 -13.77 -32.78 -11.09
N THR A 9 -14.28 -33.99 -10.92
CA THR A 9 -13.71 -35.01 -10.04
C THR A 9 -12.38 -35.53 -10.60
N SER A 10 -11.27 -35.17 -9.97
CA SER A 10 -10.03 -35.92 -10.01
C SER A 10 -9.35 -35.84 -8.65
N ALA A 11 -9.17 -36.98 -7.99
CA ALA A 11 -8.48 -37.10 -6.71
C ALA A 11 -6.97 -37.00 -6.92
N VAL A 12 -6.33 -35.90 -6.49
CA VAL A 12 -4.87 -35.82 -6.20
C VAL A 12 -4.61 -34.72 -5.17
N ASP A 13 -3.77 -35.04 -4.18
CA ASP A 13 -3.10 -34.23 -3.16
C ASP A 13 -3.93 -33.31 -2.27
N THR A 14 -4.14 -33.77 -1.03
CA THR A 14 -4.51 -32.96 0.13
C THR A 14 -3.36 -32.05 0.53
N ALA A 15 -3.03 -31.07 -0.31
CA ALA A 15 -2.40 -29.85 0.17
C ALA A 15 -3.41 -29.19 1.10
N SER A 16 -3.12 -29.16 2.41
CA SER A 16 -3.95 -28.49 3.40
C SER A 16 -4.27 -27.08 2.90
N THR A 17 -5.55 -26.78 2.65
CA THR A 17 -6.00 -25.41 2.41
C THR A 17 -5.43 -24.53 3.51
N PRO A 18 -4.75 -23.41 3.20
CA PRO A 18 -4.22 -22.54 4.23
C PRO A 18 -5.36 -22.08 5.14
N SER A 19 -5.21 -22.32 6.45
CA SER A 19 -6.17 -21.82 7.43
C SER A 19 -5.96 -20.31 7.58
N PHE A 20 -6.92 -19.50 7.13
CA PHE A 20 -6.89 -18.06 7.31
C PHE A 20 -7.40 -17.70 8.71
N ASN A 21 -6.53 -17.16 9.56
CA ASN A 21 -6.92 -16.62 10.86
C ASN A 21 -6.82 -15.09 10.80
N PHE A 22 -7.94 -14.43 10.49
CA PHE A 22 -8.04 -12.98 10.45
C PHE A 22 -9.01 -12.48 11.51
N THR A 23 -8.77 -11.26 11.99
CA THR A 23 -9.70 -10.59 12.89
C THR A 23 -10.75 -9.82 12.09
N SER A 24 -11.95 -9.64 12.64
CA SER A 24 -12.99 -8.83 11.99
C SER A 24 -13.61 -7.87 12.98
N HIS A 25 -13.97 -6.68 12.52
CA HIS A 25 -14.69 -5.70 13.33
C HIS A 25 -16.05 -6.26 13.83
N ALA A 26 -16.47 -5.91 15.04
CA ALA A 26 -17.68 -6.46 15.67
C ALA A 26 -18.97 -6.22 14.85
N SER A 27 -19.04 -5.09 14.13
CA SER A 27 -20.16 -4.78 13.21
C SER A 27 -20.27 -5.75 12.03
N LEU A 28 -19.25 -6.58 11.78
CA LEU A 28 -19.24 -7.61 10.74
C LEU A 28 -19.70 -8.98 11.24
N SER A 29 -20.14 -9.08 12.49
CA SER A 29 -20.66 -10.33 13.08
C SER A 29 -21.77 -11.02 12.25
N PRO A 30 -22.66 -10.33 11.50
CA PRO A 30 -23.60 -11.03 10.62
C PRO A 30 -22.91 -11.86 9.52
N PHE A 31 -21.70 -11.50 9.13
CA PHE A 31 -20.95 -12.12 8.03
C PHE A 31 -20.00 -13.23 8.50
N THR A 32 -19.94 -13.54 9.80
CA THR A 32 -19.10 -14.60 10.37
C THR A 32 -19.74 -15.99 10.28
N VAL A 33 -20.76 -16.17 9.44
CA VAL A 33 -21.43 -17.45 9.17
C VAL A 33 -21.36 -17.79 7.68
N PRO A 34 -21.53 -19.08 7.29
CA PRO A 34 -21.61 -19.47 5.89
C PRO A 34 -22.71 -18.70 5.14
N TYR A 35 -22.52 -18.45 3.85
CA TYR A 35 -23.43 -17.56 3.09
C TYR A 35 -24.89 -18.05 3.06
N ARG A 36 -25.11 -19.38 3.06
CA ARG A 36 -26.44 -19.99 3.11
C ARG A 36 -27.13 -19.69 4.45
N THR A 37 -26.39 -19.76 5.55
CA THR A 37 -26.87 -19.41 6.88
C THR A 37 -27.21 -17.94 6.97
N TYR A 38 -26.37 -17.06 6.41
CA TYR A 38 -26.64 -15.63 6.34
C TYR A 38 -27.96 -15.32 5.60
N ILE A 39 -28.16 -15.92 4.41
CA ILE A 39 -29.41 -15.77 3.64
C ILE A 39 -30.61 -16.25 4.45
N ALA A 40 -30.52 -17.43 5.08
CA ALA A 40 -31.60 -17.99 5.89
C ALA A 40 -31.97 -17.06 7.07
N ASN A 41 -30.97 -16.52 7.77
CA ASN A 41 -31.16 -15.58 8.87
C ASN A 41 -31.87 -14.30 8.41
N ARG A 42 -31.48 -13.75 7.25
CA ARG A 42 -32.12 -12.55 6.67
C ARG A 42 -33.59 -12.81 6.31
N LEU A 43 -33.88 -13.96 5.69
CA LEU A 43 -35.26 -14.34 5.34
C LEU A 43 -36.13 -14.51 6.59
N ASN A 44 -35.58 -15.11 7.64
CA ASN A 44 -36.28 -15.25 8.92
C ASN A 44 -36.56 -13.88 9.57
N ALA A 45 -35.57 -12.99 9.59
CA ALA A 45 -35.74 -11.63 10.13
C ALA A 45 -36.88 -10.86 9.42
N ARG A 46 -36.94 -10.94 8.08
CA ARG A 46 -38.02 -10.33 7.29
C ARG A 46 -39.41 -10.88 7.61
N ARG A 47 -39.51 -12.20 7.80
CA ARG A 47 -40.79 -12.84 8.18
C ARG A 47 -41.25 -12.38 9.56
N THR A 48 -40.33 -12.16 10.50
CA THR A 48 -40.65 -11.69 11.84
C THR A 48 -40.97 -10.19 11.92
N SER A 49 -40.46 -9.37 10.98
CA SER A 49 -40.70 -7.93 10.94
C SER A 49 -41.95 -7.51 10.15
N ALA A 50 -42.54 -8.42 9.37
CA ALA A 50 -43.77 -8.16 8.60
C ALA A 50 -45.03 -8.19 9.50
N ALA A 51 -45.36 -7.06 10.14
CA ALA A 51 -46.69 -6.79 10.67
C ALA A 51 -47.71 -6.59 9.50
N PRO A 52 -49.03 -6.81 9.69
CA PRO A 52 -49.98 -6.74 8.58
C PRO A 52 -50.07 -5.32 8.00
N ALA A 53 -49.78 -5.22 6.70
CA ALA A 53 -49.67 -3.96 5.98
C ALA A 53 -51.00 -3.20 5.92
N HIS A 54 -51.07 -2.03 6.58
CA HIS A 54 -51.93 -0.95 6.11
C HIS A 54 -51.21 -0.21 4.99
N ALA A 55 -51.80 -0.25 3.80
CA ALA A 55 -51.29 0.36 2.59
C ALA A 55 -51.22 1.88 2.71
N HIS A 56 -50.02 2.42 2.96
CA HIS A 56 -49.68 3.78 2.57
C HIS A 56 -48.74 3.73 1.36
N ARG A 57 -49.32 4.09 0.21
CA ARG A 57 -48.66 4.34 -1.05
C ARG A 57 -47.69 5.50 -0.86
N HIS A 58 -46.39 5.22 -0.75
CA HIS A 58 -45.34 6.24 -0.73
C HIS A 58 -44.72 6.38 -2.13
N GLU A 59 -44.90 7.57 -2.71
CA GLU A 59 -44.32 8.02 -3.98
C GLU A 59 -42.88 8.49 -3.76
N ASN A 60 -41.92 7.58 -3.57
CA ASN A 60 -40.49 7.90 -3.75
C ASN A 60 -39.66 6.63 -4.04
N PRO A 61 -39.15 6.39 -5.27
CA PRO A 61 -38.54 5.10 -5.64
C PRO A 61 -37.09 4.89 -5.18
N ARG A 62 -36.50 5.77 -4.35
CA ARG A 62 -35.04 5.79 -4.11
C ARG A 62 -34.53 4.96 -2.93
N GLU A 63 -35.40 4.28 -2.19
CA GLU A 63 -34.99 3.46 -1.03
C GLU A 63 -35.73 2.10 -1.03
N TYR A 64 -35.49 1.26 -2.04
CA TYR A 64 -35.87 -0.16 -2.02
C TYR A 64 -34.61 -1.02 -2.00
N GLU A 65 -33.84 -0.89 -0.90
CA GLU A 65 -32.55 -1.57 -0.75
C GLU A 65 -32.68 -2.92 -0.05
N ASP A 66 -33.87 -3.23 0.48
CA ASP A 66 -34.11 -4.40 1.33
C ASP A 66 -35.21 -5.32 0.82
N GLU A 67 -35.53 -5.29 -0.48
CA GLU A 67 -36.64 -6.06 -1.06
C GLU A 67 -36.19 -7.32 -1.80
N TYR A 68 -34.97 -7.35 -2.35
CA TYR A 68 -34.56 -8.47 -3.20
C TYR A 68 -34.13 -9.70 -2.39
N ASP A 69 -34.76 -10.83 -2.71
CA ASP A 69 -34.29 -12.16 -2.34
C ASP A 69 -33.16 -12.59 -3.29
N TYR A 70 -32.02 -12.98 -2.72
CA TYR A 70 -30.88 -13.49 -3.48
C TYR A 70 -30.51 -14.91 -3.07
N GLN A 71 -30.06 -15.69 -4.05
CA GLN A 71 -29.72 -17.10 -3.89
C GLN A 71 -28.25 -17.33 -3.51
N HIS A 72 -27.39 -16.38 -3.87
CA HIS A 72 -25.95 -16.47 -3.70
C HIS A 72 -25.38 -15.17 -3.13
N VAL A 73 -24.21 -15.30 -2.52
CA VAL A 73 -23.40 -14.17 -2.06
C VAL A 73 -22.08 -14.15 -2.83
N ALA A 74 -21.61 -12.94 -3.12
CA ALA A 74 -20.27 -12.67 -3.61
C ALA A 74 -19.59 -11.64 -2.70
N VAL A 75 -18.28 -11.56 -2.78
CA VAL A 75 -17.45 -10.70 -1.93
C VAL A 75 -16.49 -9.86 -2.77
N GLY A 76 -16.00 -8.77 -2.21
CA GLY A 76 -14.90 -7.98 -2.77
C GLY A 76 -14.03 -7.42 -1.67
N ALA A 77 -12.71 -7.58 -1.80
CA ALA A 77 -11.72 -7.09 -0.87
C ALA A 77 -11.16 -5.75 -1.36
N LEU A 78 -11.47 -4.66 -0.66
CA LEU A 78 -10.89 -3.34 -0.90
C LEU A 78 -9.63 -3.21 -0.05
N VAL A 79 -8.47 -3.44 -0.68
CA VAL A 79 -7.16 -3.33 -0.04
C VAL A 79 -6.56 -1.96 -0.35
N PHE A 80 -6.16 -1.24 0.70
CA PHE A 80 -5.52 0.06 0.58
C PHE A 80 -4.09 0.02 1.11
N ALA A 81 -3.18 0.66 0.38
CA ALA A 81 -1.80 0.88 0.80
C ALA A 81 -1.47 2.37 0.70
N ARG A 82 -0.54 2.83 1.54
CA ARG A 82 -0.01 4.20 1.51
C ARG A 82 1.47 4.12 1.20
N PHE A 83 1.85 4.55 0.00
CA PHE A 83 3.24 4.60 -0.43
C PHE A 83 3.39 5.67 -1.52
N ASP A 84 4.60 6.20 -1.64
CA ASP A 84 4.97 7.11 -2.71
C ASP A 84 5.73 6.33 -3.80
N PRO A 85 5.15 6.15 -5.00
CA PRO A 85 5.82 5.43 -6.08
C PRO A 85 7.08 6.17 -6.57
N ASP A 86 7.14 7.49 -6.44
CA ASP A 86 8.28 8.29 -6.92
C ASP A 86 9.49 8.19 -5.97
N SER A 87 9.27 7.81 -4.71
CA SER A 87 10.32 7.63 -3.71
C SER A 87 11.30 6.49 -4.04
N GLN A 88 10.92 5.53 -4.88
CA GLN A 88 11.87 4.50 -5.38
C GLN A 88 12.98 5.12 -6.25
N SER A 89 12.63 6.10 -7.10
CA SER A 89 13.57 6.76 -8.01
C SER A 89 14.62 7.63 -7.29
N GLN A 90 14.27 8.17 -6.12
CA GLN A 90 15.18 9.00 -5.32
C GLN A 90 16.22 8.17 -4.54
N SER A 91 15.90 6.92 -4.19
CA SER A 91 16.83 6.05 -3.44
C SER A 91 18.02 5.58 -4.30
N HIS A 92 17.81 5.31 -5.60
CA HIS A 92 18.86 4.90 -6.52
C HIS A 92 19.79 6.05 -6.94
N ASN A 93 19.34 7.30 -6.87
CA ASN A 93 20.17 8.46 -7.17
C ASN A 93 21.01 8.96 -5.98
N LYS A 94 20.78 8.44 -4.76
CA LYS A 94 21.54 8.82 -3.56
C LYS A 94 22.84 8.05 -3.36
N SER A 95 23.10 6.99 -4.14
CA SER A 95 24.34 6.21 -4.09
C SER A 95 25.45 6.74 -5.01
N HIS A 96 25.27 7.91 -5.65
CA HIS A 96 26.25 8.48 -6.57
C HIS A 96 26.61 9.93 -6.25
N VAL A 97 26.99 10.20 -5.00
CA VAL A 97 27.71 11.44 -4.65
C VAL A 97 28.83 11.14 -3.63
N ASP A 98 30.04 11.52 -4.04
CA ASP A 98 31.31 11.65 -3.31
C ASP A 98 32.07 10.41 -2.80
N SER A 99 32.96 9.91 -3.66
CA SER A 99 34.30 9.47 -3.24
C SER A 99 35.36 9.87 -4.27
N HIS A 100 35.58 11.18 -4.43
CA HIS A 100 36.85 11.68 -4.98
C HIS A 100 37.80 11.91 -3.82
N VAL A 101 38.50 10.85 -3.43
CA VAL A 101 39.68 10.94 -2.55
C VAL A 101 40.89 10.77 -3.46
N ASP A 102 41.57 11.90 -3.72
CA ASP A 102 42.90 11.92 -4.31
C ASP A 102 43.85 11.04 -3.48
N SER A 103 44.36 9.98 -4.09
CA SER A 103 45.40 9.13 -3.51
C SER A 103 46.56 8.99 -4.49
N HIS A 104 47.39 10.04 -4.55
CA HIS A 104 48.77 9.90 -4.99
C HIS A 104 49.57 9.24 -3.86
N ALA A 105 49.73 7.92 -3.94
CA ALA A 105 50.67 7.17 -3.10
C ALA A 105 51.49 6.21 -3.95
N ASN A 106 52.69 6.68 -4.25
CA ASN A 106 53.96 5.97 -4.39
C ASN A 106 53.90 4.44 -4.15
N SER A 107 54.20 3.64 -5.16
CA SER A 107 54.81 2.33 -4.93
C SER A 107 55.94 2.08 -5.93
N HIS A 108 57.12 2.26 -5.38
CA HIS A 108 58.43 1.86 -5.87
C HIS A 108 58.51 0.33 -5.82
N VAL A 109 58.76 -0.31 -6.96
CA VAL A 109 59.33 -1.67 -7.00
C VAL A 109 60.38 -1.75 -8.09
N ASP A 110 61.53 -2.21 -7.64
CA ASP A 110 62.83 -2.33 -8.27
C ASP A 110 62.90 -3.60 -9.13
N PHE A 111 63.37 -3.49 -10.37
CA PHE A 111 63.87 -4.66 -11.10
C PHE A 111 64.98 -4.27 -12.08
N THR A 112 66.10 -4.96 -11.89
CA THR A 112 67.44 -4.75 -12.45
C THR A 112 67.56 -4.98 -13.95
N ALA A 113 68.28 -4.10 -14.67
CA ALA A 113 69.14 -4.48 -15.81
C ALA A 113 70.08 -3.34 -16.28
N ARG A 114 71.37 -3.54 -15.97
CA ARG A 114 72.65 -3.28 -16.70
C ARG A 114 72.82 -2.18 -17.77
N THR A 115 74.10 -1.77 -17.85
CA THR A 115 74.82 -0.97 -18.87
C THR A 115 74.64 0.55 -18.73
N ASP A 116 75.63 1.44 -18.86
CA ASP A 116 77.10 1.38 -18.89
C ASP A 116 77.58 2.86 -18.86
N VAL A 117 78.75 3.10 -18.25
CA VAL A 117 79.79 4.07 -18.70
C VAL A 117 79.68 5.59 -18.34
N ASN A 118 80.77 6.01 -17.65
CA ASN A 118 81.55 7.28 -17.63
C ASN A 118 81.05 8.55 -16.89
N VAL A 119 81.75 9.00 -15.84
CA VAL A 119 82.95 9.91 -15.76
C VAL A 119 82.51 11.37 -15.57
N ASP A 120 82.80 11.99 -14.42
CA ASP A 120 83.94 12.91 -14.25
C ASP A 120 83.96 13.57 -12.85
N VAL A 121 85.17 13.93 -12.44
CA VAL A 121 85.63 14.55 -11.20
C VAL A 121 85.53 16.08 -11.31
N THR A 122 85.25 16.81 -10.22
CA THR A 122 86.05 17.98 -9.76
C THR A 122 85.50 18.65 -8.47
N LYS A 123 86.42 19.34 -7.78
CA LYS A 123 86.42 19.86 -6.40
C LYS A 123 85.87 21.31 -6.25
N GLN A 124 85.27 21.61 -5.06
CA GLN A 124 85.33 22.80 -4.14
C GLN A 124 85.45 24.27 -4.67
N PRO A 125 85.28 25.39 -3.87
CA PRO A 125 84.67 25.65 -2.52
C PRO A 125 83.84 27.00 -2.38
N SER A 126 83.36 27.27 -1.14
CA SER A 126 83.16 28.56 -0.38
C SER A 126 82.01 29.59 -0.65
N LYS A 127 81.10 29.70 0.36
CA LYS A 127 80.50 30.83 1.17
C LYS A 127 80.46 32.29 0.58
N PRO A 128 79.47 33.23 0.85
CA PRO A 128 78.67 33.48 2.07
C PRO A 128 77.16 33.85 1.98
N GLU A 129 76.53 33.85 3.16
CA GLU A 129 75.18 34.30 3.56
C GLU A 129 74.89 35.79 3.26
N PRO A 130 73.60 36.17 3.19
CA PRO A 130 73.20 37.46 3.79
C PRO A 130 71.93 37.40 4.66
N ASP A 131 72.09 38.08 5.78
CA ASP A 131 71.19 38.94 6.57
C ASP A 131 69.73 38.57 6.92
N LEU A 132 69.53 38.64 8.23
CA LEU A 132 68.28 38.57 8.99
C LEU A 132 67.51 39.88 8.85
N ASP A 133 66.24 39.79 8.42
CA ASP A 133 65.30 40.91 8.53
C ASP A 133 64.69 40.99 9.94
N PRO A 134 64.47 42.19 10.50
CA PRO A 134 64.08 42.40 11.88
C PRO A 134 62.58 42.20 12.15
N GLU A 135 62.31 41.77 13.39
CA GLU A 135 61.00 41.54 14.02
C GLU A 135 60.15 42.84 14.10
N PRO A 136 58.84 42.82 13.79
CA PRO A 136 58.01 44.03 13.84
C PRO A 136 57.57 44.42 15.27
N GLU A 137 57.66 45.71 15.56
CA GLU A 137 57.34 46.38 16.83
C GLU A 137 55.88 46.21 17.33
N PRO A 138 55.64 46.32 18.66
CA PRO A 138 54.32 46.09 19.26
C PRO A 138 53.34 47.25 19.02
N ARG A 139 52.09 46.90 18.64
CA ARG A 139 51.00 47.86 18.44
C ARG A 139 50.51 48.49 19.77
N PRO A 140 50.03 49.75 19.77
CA PRO A 140 49.59 50.45 20.97
C PRO A 140 48.31 49.84 21.56
N ARG A 141 48.24 49.73 22.89
CA ARG A 141 47.00 49.40 23.61
C ARG A 141 45.99 50.54 23.48
N LEU A 142 44.87 50.27 22.80
CA LEU A 142 43.69 51.13 22.82
C LEU A 142 42.99 51.00 24.19
N GLN A 143 42.67 52.15 24.80
CA GLN A 143 41.93 52.25 26.06
C GLN A 143 40.49 51.76 25.91
N PRO A 144 39.85 51.23 26.98
CA PRO A 144 38.46 50.77 26.93
C PRO A 144 37.49 51.94 26.71
N LYS A 145 36.62 51.81 25.72
CA LYS A 145 35.49 52.72 25.50
C LYS A 145 34.37 52.46 26.53
N PRO A 146 33.51 53.45 26.83
CA PRO A 146 32.42 53.29 27.81
C PRO A 146 31.41 52.23 27.33
N ASP A 147 30.90 51.44 28.27
CA ASP A 147 29.89 50.41 28.03
C ASP A 147 28.70 50.98 27.26
N ALA A 148 28.47 50.44 26.06
CA ALA A 148 27.22 50.63 25.35
C ALA A 148 26.13 49.81 26.05
N GLU A 149 25.00 50.46 26.36
CA GLU A 149 23.81 49.82 26.91
C GLU A 149 23.44 48.53 26.15
N PRO A 150 22.93 47.49 26.85
CA PRO A 150 22.55 46.25 26.21
C PRO A 150 21.36 46.51 25.29
N LYS A 151 21.63 46.53 23.98
CA LYS A 151 20.57 46.48 22.97
C LYS A 151 19.81 45.18 23.17
N LEU A 152 18.54 45.29 23.57
CA LEU A 152 17.59 44.20 23.61
C LEU A 152 17.61 43.48 22.25
N HIS A 153 18.23 42.32 22.19
CA HIS A 153 18.10 41.43 21.04
C HIS A 153 16.61 41.08 20.90
N PRO A 154 16.00 41.16 19.70
CA PRO A 154 14.68 40.59 19.47
C PRO A 154 14.74 39.12 19.89
N LYS A 155 13.81 38.70 20.76
CA LYS A 155 13.66 37.28 21.10
C LYS A 155 13.58 36.50 19.80
N ALA A 156 14.47 35.51 19.62
CA ALA A 156 14.41 34.61 18.49
C ALA A 156 12.99 34.07 18.39
N GLN A 157 12.31 34.36 17.28
CA GLN A 157 11.03 33.74 16.98
C GLN A 157 11.27 32.22 16.97
N PRO A 158 10.37 31.42 17.58
CA PRO A 158 10.45 29.98 17.47
C PRO A 158 10.53 29.63 15.99
N GLN A 159 11.59 28.93 15.57
CA GLN A 159 11.61 28.38 14.22
C GLN A 159 10.34 27.54 14.05
N PRO A 160 9.63 27.66 12.91
CA PRO A 160 8.49 26.79 12.64
C PRO A 160 8.98 25.35 12.80
N GLN A 161 8.36 24.59 13.72
CA GLN A 161 8.60 23.16 13.79
C GLN A 161 8.40 22.58 12.38
N PRO A 162 9.28 21.69 11.90
CA PRO A 162 9.10 21.06 10.60
C PRO A 162 7.71 20.44 10.58
N GLN A 163 6.84 20.97 9.70
CA GLN A 163 5.52 20.38 9.51
C GLN A 163 5.72 18.92 9.08
N PRO A 164 4.97 17.96 9.66
CA PRO A 164 5.05 16.59 9.21
C PRO A 164 4.75 16.57 7.72
N SER A 165 5.66 15.97 6.95
CA SER A 165 5.47 15.74 5.53
C SER A 165 4.09 15.11 5.31
N PRO A 166 3.31 15.52 4.30
CA PRO A 166 2.02 14.92 4.06
C PRO A 166 2.20 13.42 3.88
N SER A 167 1.54 12.62 4.72
CA SER A 167 1.54 11.16 4.58
C SER A 167 1.03 10.80 3.19
N PRO A 168 1.63 9.80 2.51
CA PRO A 168 1.21 9.45 1.16
C PRO A 168 -0.29 9.14 1.10
N SER A 169 -0.94 9.61 0.03
CA SER A 169 -2.36 9.37 -0.24
C SER A 169 -2.63 7.86 -0.32
N PRO A 170 -3.79 7.39 0.17
CA PRO A 170 -4.16 5.99 0.04
C PRO A 170 -4.30 5.60 -1.44
N ARG A 171 -3.91 4.36 -1.75
CA ARG A 171 -4.02 3.75 -3.07
C ARG A 171 -4.74 2.41 -2.93
N ILE A 172 -5.69 2.12 -3.81
CA ILE A 172 -6.45 0.87 -3.82
C ILE A 172 -5.86 -0.13 -4.80
N LEU A 173 -5.80 -1.40 -4.42
CA LEU A 173 -5.47 -2.50 -5.34
C LEU A 173 -6.64 -2.75 -6.31
N LEU A 174 -6.35 -2.73 -7.61
CA LEU A 174 -7.27 -3.15 -8.66
C LEU A 174 -6.60 -4.19 -9.55
N LEU A 175 -7.34 -5.24 -9.88
CA LEU A 175 -6.94 -6.31 -10.80
C LEU A 175 -7.65 -6.11 -12.14
N ARG A 176 -6.95 -6.41 -13.24
CA ARG A 176 -7.51 -6.42 -14.57
C ARG A 176 -7.89 -7.83 -14.98
N ARG A 177 -9.17 -8.03 -15.24
CA ARG A 177 -9.75 -9.33 -15.62
C ARG A 177 -9.12 -9.88 -16.89
N SER A 178 -8.96 -11.20 -16.93
CA SER A 178 -8.48 -11.93 -18.11
C SER A 178 -9.33 -11.66 -19.36
N PRO A 179 -8.72 -11.63 -20.57
CA PRO A 179 -9.44 -11.51 -21.85
C PRO A 179 -10.50 -12.59 -22.07
N HIS A 180 -10.37 -13.74 -21.41
CA HIS A 180 -11.27 -14.89 -21.58
C HIS A 180 -12.38 -14.94 -20.52
N ASP A 181 -12.41 -14.00 -19.59
CA ASP A 181 -13.46 -13.92 -18.58
C ASP A 181 -14.67 -13.10 -19.09
N SER A 182 -15.79 -13.20 -18.36
CA SER A 182 -16.90 -12.27 -18.50
C SER A 182 -16.44 -10.84 -18.27
N MET A 183 -16.91 -9.89 -19.08
CA MET A 183 -16.51 -8.48 -18.97
C MET A 183 -14.97 -8.32 -19.01
N PRO A 184 -14.34 -8.78 -20.10
CA PRO A 184 -12.90 -8.91 -20.20
C PRO A 184 -12.19 -7.56 -20.09
N LEU A 185 -10.96 -7.58 -19.57
CA LEU A 185 -10.07 -6.43 -19.45
C LEU A 185 -10.59 -5.28 -18.57
N ARG A 186 -11.67 -5.50 -17.82
CA ARG A 186 -12.19 -4.51 -16.88
C ARG A 186 -11.47 -4.60 -15.53
N TRP A 187 -11.42 -3.47 -14.84
CA TRP A 187 -10.77 -3.32 -13.54
C TRP A 187 -11.76 -3.54 -12.40
N GLU A 188 -11.33 -4.27 -11.38
CA GLU A 188 -12.08 -4.48 -10.15
C GLU A 188 -11.17 -4.80 -8.95
N PRO A 189 -11.66 -4.64 -7.72
CA PRO A 189 -10.99 -5.19 -6.54
C PRO A 189 -11.05 -6.73 -6.56
N PRO A 190 -10.09 -7.42 -5.93
CA PRO A 190 -10.14 -8.87 -5.76
C PRO A 190 -11.48 -9.34 -5.17
N GLY A 191 -12.01 -10.45 -5.64
CA GLY A 191 -13.23 -11.04 -5.07
C GLY A 191 -14.07 -11.89 -6.02
N GLY A 192 -14.68 -12.93 -5.45
CA GLY A 192 -15.50 -13.88 -6.18
C GLY A 192 -16.78 -14.28 -5.44
N ALA A 193 -17.29 -15.46 -5.76
CA ALA A 193 -18.48 -16.00 -5.11
C ALA A 193 -18.12 -16.64 -3.76
N CYS A 194 -19.05 -16.63 -2.81
CA CYS A 194 -18.95 -17.56 -1.70
C CYS A 194 -19.20 -18.98 -2.19
N ASP A 195 -18.31 -19.89 -1.80
CA ASP A 195 -18.45 -21.33 -1.97
C ASP A 195 -19.19 -21.95 -0.78
N THR A 196 -19.64 -23.20 -0.94
CA THR A 196 -20.35 -23.92 0.12
C THR A 196 -19.47 -24.30 1.29
N ASP A 197 -18.17 -24.42 1.02
CA ASP A 197 -17.18 -24.90 1.97
C ASP A 197 -16.50 -23.73 2.71
N ASP A 198 -16.83 -22.49 2.32
CA ASP A 198 -16.41 -21.30 3.05
C ASP A 198 -17.04 -21.29 4.45
N SER A 199 -16.18 -21.29 5.47
CA SER A 199 -16.59 -21.25 6.88
C SER A 199 -17.41 -19.99 7.22
N SER A 200 -17.19 -18.89 6.49
CA SER A 200 -18.05 -17.70 6.53
C SER A 200 -17.92 -16.84 5.27
N ILE A 201 -18.82 -15.86 5.11
CA ILE A 201 -18.69 -14.84 4.04
C ILE A 201 -17.35 -14.10 4.16
N LEU A 202 -16.89 -13.83 5.38
CA LEU A 202 -15.59 -13.21 5.60
C LEU A 202 -14.42 -14.13 5.20
N HIS A 203 -14.51 -15.43 5.44
CA HIS A 203 -13.50 -16.40 4.95
C HIS A 203 -13.48 -16.47 3.42
N ALA A 204 -14.65 -16.40 2.77
CA ALA A 204 -14.71 -16.28 1.31
C ALA A 204 -13.95 -15.03 0.83
N CYS A 205 -14.11 -13.89 1.51
CA CYS A 205 -13.40 -12.65 1.16
C CYS A 205 -11.88 -12.80 1.28
N ALA A 206 -11.40 -13.45 2.35
CA ALA A 206 -9.97 -13.70 2.56
C ALA A 206 -9.41 -14.70 1.53
N ARG A 207 -10.15 -15.77 1.24
CA ARG A 207 -9.79 -16.78 0.23
C ARG A 207 -9.64 -16.17 -1.15
N GLU A 208 -10.66 -15.44 -1.62
CA GLU A 208 -10.64 -14.80 -2.94
C GLU A 208 -9.49 -13.79 -3.07
N LEU A 209 -9.25 -12.99 -2.03
CA LEU A 209 -8.11 -12.08 -2.01
C LEU A 209 -6.78 -12.82 -2.20
N TRP A 210 -6.60 -13.93 -1.49
CA TRP A 210 -5.37 -14.72 -1.57
C TRP A 210 -5.22 -15.44 -2.91
N GLU A 211 -6.30 -16.06 -3.43
CA GLU A 211 -6.29 -16.75 -4.73
C GLU A 211 -5.91 -15.78 -5.87
N GLU A 212 -6.48 -14.57 -5.88
CA GLU A 212 -6.35 -13.65 -7.02
C GLU A 212 -5.14 -12.70 -6.93
N SER A 213 -4.62 -12.45 -5.71
CA SER A 213 -3.55 -11.47 -5.50
C SER A 213 -2.36 -11.98 -4.67
N GLY A 214 -2.46 -13.17 -4.09
CA GLY A 214 -1.46 -13.71 -3.16
C GLY A 214 -1.40 -13.01 -1.80
N LEU A 215 -2.19 -11.95 -1.58
CA LEU A 215 -2.20 -11.21 -0.33
C LEU A 215 -2.96 -11.96 0.77
N VAL A 216 -2.40 -11.97 1.97
CA VAL A 216 -3.02 -12.60 3.14
C VAL A 216 -3.74 -11.54 3.98
N ALA A 217 -5.05 -11.71 4.15
CA ALA A 217 -5.84 -10.85 5.03
C ALA A 217 -5.43 -11.02 6.50
N THR A 218 -5.22 -9.91 7.21
CA THR A 218 -4.94 -9.88 8.65
C THR A 218 -6.14 -9.36 9.45
N SER A 219 -6.88 -8.41 8.88
CA SER A 219 -8.09 -7.86 9.48
C SER A 219 -9.11 -7.44 8.44
N ILE A 220 -10.39 -7.62 8.73
CA ILE A 220 -11.49 -7.06 7.94
C ILE A 220 -12.13 -5.93 8.75
N LEU A 221 -11.94 -4.72 8.25
CA LEU A 221 -12.15 -3.48 9.01
C LEU A 221 -13.58 -2.97 8.95
N GLY A 222 -14.27 -3.17 7.84
CA GLY A 222 -15.59 -2.60 7.65
C GLY A 222 -16.22 -2.97 6.33
N LEU A 223 -17.51 -2.67 6.24
CA LEU A 223 -18.38 -2.95 5.10
C LEU A 223 -18.77 -1.63 4.42
N ILE A 224 -18.68 -1.58 3.10
CA ILE A 224 -19.04 -0.37 2.34
C ILE A 224 -20.55 -0.13 2.32
N ARG A 225 -21.36 -1.19 2.30
CA ARG A 225 -22.81 -1.10 2.19
C ARG A 225 -23.50 -2.31 2.83
N THR A 226 -24.37 -2.04 3.81
CA THR A 226 -25.08 -3.06 4.60
C THR A 226 -25.99 -3.96 3.77
N GLY A 227 -26.70 -3.41 2.78
CA GLY A 227 -27.58 -4.17 1.88
C GLY A 227 -26.86 -4.88 0.73
N GLY A 228 -25.55 -4.65 0.56
CA GLY A 228 -24.78 -5.11 -0.59
C GLY A 228 -25.31 -4.58 -1.94
N ARG A 229 -24.84 -5.17 -3.03
CA ARG A 229 -25.34 -4.91 -4.40
C ARG A 229 -25.90 -6.19 -5.00
N VAL A 230 -27.17 -6.13 -5.41
CA VAL A 230 -27.84 -7.26 -6.05
C VAL A 230 -27.71 -7.18 -7.57
N PHE A 231 -27.35 -8.28 -8.20
CA PHE A 231 -27.33 -8.42 -9.66
C PHE A 231 -27.68 -9.85 -10.10
N TRP A 232 -27.96 -9.99 -11.39
CA TRP A 232 -28.25 -11.27 -12.03
C TRP A 232 -27.05 -11.78 -12.82
N THR A 233 -26.76 -13.07 -12.68
CA THR A 233 -25.80 -13.78 -13.54
C THR A 233 -26.41 -14.06 -14.92
N ARG A 234 -25.57 -14.41 -15.90
CA ARG A 234 -26.06 -14.86 -17.22
C ARG A 234 -26.96 -16.10 -17.13
N SER A 235 -26.76 -16.94 -16.12
CA SER A 235 -27.61 -18.11 -15.84
C SER A 235 -28.89 -17.78 -15.07
N GLY A 236 -29.22 -16.50 -14.85
CA GLY A 236 -30.44 -16.06 -14.16
C GLY A 236 -30.40 -16.13 -12.63
N LYS A 237 -29.28 -16.56 -12.03
CA LYS A 237 -29.12 -16.62 -10.57
C LYS A 237 -28.97 -15.22 -9.98
N THR A 238 -29.65 -14.95 -8.88
CA THR A 238 -29.56 -13.70 -8.11
C THR A 238 -28.42 -13.75 -7.11
N VAL A 239 -27.56 -12.74 -7.16
CA VAL A 239 -26.35 -12.63 -6.33
C VAL A 239 -26.38 -11.30 -5.59
N CYS A 240 -26.10 -11.33 -4.29
CA CYS A 240 -25.74 -10.13 -3.55
C CYS A 240 -24.23 -10.07 -3.32
N LYS A 241 -23.59 -8.98 -3.73
CA LYS A 241 -22.16 -8.73 -3.48
C LYS A 241 -21.97 -7.77 -2.30
N PHE A 242 -21.10 -8.15 -1.38
CA PHE A 242 -20.63 -7.30 -0.28
C PHE A 242 -19.17 -6.94 -0.48
N GLU A 243 -18.79 -5.71 -0.13
CA GLU A 243 -17.40 -5.25 -0.24
C GLU A 243 -16.89 -4.79 1.11
N PHE A 244 -15.72 -5.32 1.44
CA PHE A 244 -15.10 -5.13 2.72
C PHE A 244 -13.78 -4.40 2.56
N VAL A 245 -13.47 -3.49 3.48
CA VAL A 245 -12.12 -2.94 3.61
C VAL A 245 -11.27 -3.97 4.35
N VAL A 246 -10.15 -4.36 3.75
CA VAL A 246 -9.30 -5.44 4.24
C VAL A 246 -7.88 -4.91 4.47
N GLU A 247 -7.36 -5.16 5.67
CA GLU A 247 -5.93 -5.04 5.97
C GLU A 247 -5.22 -6.35 5.60
N VAL A 248 -4.03 -6.22 5.05
CA VAL A 248 -3.21 -7.34 4.60
C VAL A 248 -1.87 -7.37 5.32
N GLY A 249 -1.33 -8.58 5.47
CA GLY A 249 0.03 -8.79 5.94
C GLY A 249 1.03 -8.24 4.92
N VAL A 250 2.13 -7.68 5.40
CA VAL A 250 3.17 -7.13 4.54
C VAL A 250 4.31 -8.13 4.43
N ASP A 251 4.17 -9.09 3.53
CA ASP A 251 5.30 -9.92 3.11
C ASP A 251 6.10 -9.14 2.07
N HIS A 252 7.13 -8.44 2.51
CA HIS A 252 8.12 -7.80 1.64
C HIS A 252 9.11 -8.84 1.10
N GLY A 253 8.60 -9.91 0.47
CA GLY A 253 9.36 -10.80 -0.42
C GLY A 253 10.82 -11.09 -0.05
N ASP A 254 11.15 -11.45 1.19
CA ASP A 254 12.42 -12.11 1.47
C ASP A 254 12.25 -13.58 1.10
N VAL A 255 12.73 -13.93 -0.09
CA VAL A 255 13.00 -15.34 -0.41
C VAL A 255 14.19 -15.73 0.48
N ASN A 256 13.90 -16.18 1.70
CA ASN A 256 14.83 -16.96 2.49
C ASN A 256 15.06 -18.28 1.75
N VAL A 257 16.05 -18.29 0.86
CA VAL A 257 16.76 -19.53 0.56
C VAL A 257 17.63 -19.77 1.79
N ASP A 258 17.34 -20.88 2.47
CA ASP A 258 18.01 -21.39 3.67
C ASP A 258 17.39 -20.92 5.01
N GLY A 259 16.48 -21.77 5.51
CA GLY A 259 15.77 -21.60 6.78
C GLY A 259 16.69 -21.54 7.99
N VAL A 260 17.08 -20.33 8.37
CA VAL A 260 17.55 -20.01 9.72
C VAL A 260 16.71 -18.84 10.24
N GLY A 261 16.04 -19.06 11.37
CA GLY A 261 15.19 -18.07 12.03
C GLY A 261 15.96 -16.77 12.30
N GLY A 262 15.56 -15.71 11.59
CA GLY A 262 16.07 -14.36 11.78
C GLY A 262 15.14 -13.54 12.67
N ALA A 263 15.71 -12.95 13.71
CA ALA A 263 15.05 -12.05 14.65
C ALA A 263 14.33 -10.88 13.97
N ALA A 264 13.33 -10.32 14.65
CA ALA A 264 12.55 -9.15 14.24
C ALA A 264 13.47 -7.99 13.80
N SER A 265 13.69 -7.89 12.48
CA SER A 265 14.28 -6.72 11.86
C SER A 265 13.31 -5.55 11.98
N ALA A 266 13.88 -4.34 12.05
CA ALA A 266 13.16 -3.06 12.17
C ALA A 266 11.88 -2.99 11.32
N PRO A 267 10.85 -2.22 11.74
CA PRO A 267 9.63 -2.07 10.95
C PRO A 267 10.02 -1.65 9.53
N PRO A 268 9.52 -2.36 8.52
CA PRO A 268 9.92 -2.12 7.15
C PRO A 268 9.56 -0.69 6.73
N PRO A 269 10.31 -0.08 5.79
CA PRO A 269 10.03 1.27 5.34
C PRO A 269 8.63 1.38 4.73
N LEU A 270 7.90 2.46 5.05
CA LEU A 270 6.55 2.81 4.57
C LEU A 270 6.41 3.01 3.03
N TRP A 271 7.41 2.64 2.23
CA TRP A 271 7.56 3.08 0.84
C TRP A 271 7.30 2.00 -0.21
N GLN A 272 7.04 0.75 0.19
CA GLN A 272 6.74 -0.34 -0.76
C GLN A 272 5.34 -0.91 -0.51
N PRO A 273 4.50 -1.04 -1.55
CA PRO A 273 3.23 -1.74 -1.40
C PRO A 273 3.43 -3.24 -1.11
N PRO A 274 2.40 -3.91 -0.56
CA PRO A 274 2.37 -5.37 -0.48
C PRO A 274 2.60 -6.01 -1.85
N HIS A 275 3.35 -7.12 -1.88
CA HIS A 275 3.69 -7.83 -3.12
C HIS A 275 2.47 -8.59 -3.66
N VAL A 276 2.04 -8.24 -4.88
CA VAL A 276 0.88 -8.85 -5.54
C VAL A 276 1.34 -9.95 -6.49
N ARG A 277 0.74 -11.14 -6.36
CA ARG A 277 0.89 -12.27 -7.28
C ARG A 277 -0.45 -12.64 -7.89
N LEU A 278 -0.60 -12.41 -9.20
CA LEU A 278 -1.83 -12.72 -9.91
C LEU A 278 -1.93 -14.21 -10.25
N ASP A 279 -3.16 -14.74 -10.25
CA ASP A 279 -3.49 -15.93 -11.03
C ASP A 279 -3.65 -15.52 -12.51
N PRO A 280 -2.74 -15.96 -13.40
CA PRO A 280 -2.77 -15.57 -14.82
C PRO A 280 -3.99 -16.11 -15.58
N ASN A 281 -4.70 -17.11 -15.06
CA ASN A 281 -5.94 -17.59 -15.67
C ASN A 281 -7.11 -16.64 -15.44
N GLU A 282 -7.06 -15.87 -14.34
CA GLU A 282 -8.13 -15.01 -13.88
C GLU A 282 -7.84 -13.53 -14.17
N HIS A 283 -6.58 -13.11 -13.99
CA HIS A 283 -6.16 -11.72 -14.03
C HIS A 283 -4.84 -11.54 -14.79
N VAL A 284 -4.74 -10.46 -15.57
CA VAL A 284 -3.61 -10.21 -16.47
C VAL A 284 -2.80 -8.96 -16.15
N ASP A 285 -3.28 -8.13 -15.22
CA ASP A 285 -2.55 -6.95 -14.75
C ASP A 285 -3.10 -6.48 -13.40
N PHE A 286 -2.35 -5.63 -12.71
CA PHE A 286 -2.80 -4.96 -11.48
C PHE A 286 -2.26 -3.53 -11.38
N VAL A 287 -2.95 -2.69 -10.61
CA VAL A 287 -2.52 -1.33 -10.26
C VAL A 287 -2.84 -1.00 -8.82
N TRP A 288 -2.09 -0.02 -8.30
CA TRP A 288 -2.39 0.69 -7.05
C TRP A 288 -2.83 2.11 -7.39
N ALA A 289 -4.13 2.31 -7.56
CA ALA A 289 -4.72 3.57 -8.06
C ALA A 289 -5.11 4.52 -6.91
N THR A 290 -4.97 5.83 -7.08
CA THR A 290 -5.47 6.82 -6.10
C THR A 290 -7.00 7.05 -6.24
N GLU A 291 -7.58 7.83 -5.33
CA GLU A 291 -8.98 8.28 -5.44
C GLU A 291 -9.15 9.10 -6.74
N GLU A 292 -8.19 9.98 -7.04
CA GLU A 292 -8.18 10.83 -8.23
C GLU A 292 -8.09 10.01 -9.52
N ASP A 293 -7.25 8.97 -9.55
CA ASP A 293 -7.16 8.04 -10.70
C ASP A 293 -8.51 7.37 -10.97
N CYS A 294 -9.16 6.88 -9.91
CA CYS A 294 -10.47 6.24 -10.01
C CYS A 294 -11.57 7.22 -10.43
N VAL A 295 -11.48 8.48 -10.00
CA VAL A 295 -12.38 9.56 -10.44
C VAL A 295 -12.13 9.89 -11.92
N ALA A 296 -10.87 10.02 -12.33
CA ALA A 296 -10.49 10.35 -13.70
C ALA A 296 -10.72 9.21 -14.70
N GLY A 297 -10.83 7.98 -14.21
CA GLY A 297 -10.96 6.77 -15.04
C GLY A 297 -9.67 6.41 -15.77
N ARG A 298 -8.52 6.91 -15.30
CA ARG A 298 -7.20 6.69 -15.90
C ARG A 298 -6.10 6.96 -14.88
N MET A 299 -4.94 6.35 -15.08
CA MET A 299 -3.74 6.59 -14.28
C MET A 299 -2.47 6.41 -15.11
N ARG A 300 -1.32 6.76 -14.53
CA ARG A 300 -0.02 6.48 -15.11
C ARG A 300 0.70 5.36 -14.34
N LYS A 301 1.21 4.36 -15.07
CA LYS A 301 2.00 3.24 -14.54
C LYS A 301 3.36 3.25 -15.24
N GLY A 302 4.38 3.80 -14.58
CA GLY A 302 5.65 4.11 -15.26
C GLY A 302 5.41 5.12 -16.39
N ASP A 303 5.82 4.79 -17.61
CA ASP A 303 5.59 5.61 -18.80
C ASP A 303 4.28 5.29 -19.55
N GLN A 304 3.46 4.37 -19.01
CA GLN A 304 2.23 3.94 -19.67
C GLN A 304 1.00 4.65 -19.10
N ASP A 305 0.18 5.21 -19.98
CA ASP A 305 -1.18 5.63 -19.64
C ASP A 305 -2.11 4.42 -19.62
N VAL A 306 -2.79 4.22 -18.49
CA VAL A 306 -3.69 3.09 -18.24
C VAL A 306 -5.10 3.62 -18.06
N GLU A 307 -6.02 3.18 -18.92
CA GLU A 307 -7.45 3.46 -18.75
C GLU A 307 -8.07 2.50 -17.71
N LEU A 308 -8.77 3.06 -16.72
CA LEU A 308 -9.42 2.33 -15.63
C LEU A 308 -10.90 2.11 -15.95
N VAL A 309 -11.18 1.28 -16.95
CA VAL A 309 -12.56 0.87 -17.29
C VAL A 309 -13.06 -0.16 -16.27
N PHE A 310 -13.89 0.28 -15.33
CA PHE A 310 -14.48 -0.61 -14.32
C PHE A 310 -15.56 -1.53 -14.88
N THR A 311 -15.88 -2.59 -14.13
CA THR A 311 -16.95 -3.53 -14.48
C THR A 311 -18.27 -2.81 -14.73
N ASN A 312 -18.68 -1.91 -13.84
CA ASN A 312 -19.82 -1.01 -14.05
C ASN A 312 -19.71 0.23 -13.13
N GLU A 313 -20.61 1.20 -13.32
CA GLU A 313 -20.60 2.42 -12.51
C GLU A 313 -20.90 2.15 -11.02
N ALA A 314 -21.68 1.12 -10.70
CA ALA A 314 -21.93 0.77 -9.30
C ALA A 314 -20.66 0.24 -8.60
N GLN A 315 -19.81 -0.51 -9.31
CA GLN A 315 -18.50 -0.93 -8.82
C GLN A 315 -17.60 0.28 -8.58
N ARG A 316 -17.58 1.24 -9.52
CA ARG A 316 -16.80 2.48 -9.37
C ARG A 316 -17.22 3.28 -8.13
N ARG A 317 -18.53 3.44 -7.88
CA ARG A 317 -19.04 4.11 -6.66
C ARG A 317 -18.58 3.42 -5.37
N ILE A 318 -18.47 2.10 -5.38
CA ILE A 318 -18.07 1.32 -4.21
C ILE A 318 -16.58 1.47 -3.93
N ILE A 319 -15.75 1.53 -4.98
CA ILE A 319 -14.33 1.88 -4.87
C ILE A 319 -14.18 3.27 -4.24
N LEU A 320 -14.91 4.28 -4.73
CA LEU A 320 -14.90 5.63 -4.16
C LEU A 320 -15.46 5.67 -2.71
N GLY A 321 -16.45 4.83 -2.41
CA GLY A 321 -16.95 4.61 -1.05
C GLY A 321 -15.87 4.05 -0.12
N GLY A 322 -15.02 3.14 -0.63
CA GLY A 322 -13.86 2.61 0.08
C GLY A 322 -12.87 3.69 0.50
N PHE A 323 -12.50 4.60 -0.41
CA PHE A 323 -11.64 5.74 -0.07
C PHE A 323 -12.24 6.62 1.04
N ARG A 324 -13.54 6.89 0.96
CA ARG A 324 -14.26 7.64 2.00
C ARG A 324 -14.21 6.90 3.34
N LEU A 325 -14.48 5.60 3.35
CA LEU A 325 -14.48 4.81 4.58
C LEU A 325 -13.08 4.78 5.22
N VAL A 326 -12.03 4.56 4.43
CA VAL A 326 -10.63 4.60 4.90
C VAL A 326 -10.28 5.96 5.50
N ARG A 327 -10.73 7.06 4.87
CA ARG A 327 -10.54 8.41 5.42
C ARG A 327 -11.17 8.57 6.78
N ILE A 328 -12.38 8.06 6.97
CA ILE A 328 -13.08 8.12 8.26
C ILE A 328 -12.37 7.25 9.32
N MET A 329 -11.95 6.04 8.93
CA MET A 329 -11.23 5.12 9.82
C MET A 329 -9.84 5.63 10.25
N THR A 330 -9.22 6.48 9.43
CA THR A 330 -7.88 7.05 9.68
C THR A 330 -7.89 8.50 10.16
N ASP A 331 -9.08 9.11 10.32
CA ASP A 331 -9.22 10.44 10.92
C ASP A 331 -8.98 10.35 12.44
N PRO A 332 -8.05 11.15 13.00
CA PRO A 332 -7.72 11.16 14.43
C PRO A 332 -8.93 11.27 15.37
N LYS A 333 -10.01 11.94 14.96
CA LYS A 333 -11.21 12.12 15.79
C LYS A 333 -12.02 10.83 16.01
N HIS A 334 -11.94 9.86 15.10
CA HIS A 334 -12.68 8.60 15.20
C HIS A 334 -11.84 7.49 15.85
N VAL A 335 -10.51 7.64 15.90
CA VAL A 335 -9.60 6.71 16.58
C VAL A 335 -9.79 6.77 18.10
N GLU A 336 -10.14 7.94 18.66
CA GLU A 336 -10.35 8.13 20.10
C GLU A 336 -11.70 7.61 20.63
N GLN A 337 -12.68 7.31 19.76
CA GLN A 337 -14.04 6.92 20.17
C GLN A 337 -14.39 5.44 19.96
N GLY A 338 -13.48 4.61 19.45
CA GLY A 338 -13.64 3.15 19.37
C GLY A 338 -14.74 2.62 18.44
N GLU A 339 -15.61 3.48 17.89
CA GLU A 339 -16.65 3.10 16.93
C GLU A 339 -16.25 3.51 15.51
N ARG A 340 -15.87 2.53 14.68
CA ARG A 340 -15.65 2.75 13.23
C ARG A 340 -16.98 2.63 12.48
N PRO A 341 -17.40 3.64 11.70
CA PRO A 341 -18.73 3.67 11.10
C PRO A 341 -18.88 2.66 9.96
N VAL A 342 -20.09 2.13 9.82
CA VAL A 342 -20.55 1.43 8.61
C VAL A 342 -21.27 2.46 7.74
N MET A 343 -20.97 2.51 6.45
CA MET A 343 -21.68 3.42 5.54
C MET A 343 -23.09 2.86 5.26
N SER A 344 -24.11 3.65 5.59
CA SER A 344 -25.53 3.38 5.35
C SER A 344 -25.87 3.48 3.87
#